data_AF-A0A7L1UHY7-F1
#
_entry.id   AF-A0A7L1UHY7-F1
#
_cell.length_a   1.000
_cell.length_b   1.000
_cell.length_c   1.000
_cell.angle_alpha   90.00
_cell.angle_beta   90.00
_cell.angle_gamma   90.00
#
_symmetry.space_group_name_H-M   'P 1'
#
loop_
_entity.id
_entity.type
_entity.pdbx_description
1 polymer ?
#
loop_
_entity_poly.entity_id
_entity_poly.type
_entity_poly.pdbx_seq_one_letter_code
_entity_poly.pdbx_strand_id
1 'polypeptide(L)' 'VAIKRVPRDRIRQWGELPNGARVPLEIVLLDRVSTGCAGVIQLLEWVELPNSFLLVLERP' A
#
# COMPACT_ATOMS: atom_id res chain seq x y z
N VAL A 1 -4.07 -11.14 9.21
CA VAL A 1 -3.54 -10.29 8.12
C VAL A 1 -3.72 -10.95 6.77
N ALA A 2 -3.82 -10.14 5.71
CA ALA A 2 -3.72 -10.56 4.33
C ALA A 2 -2.46 -9.92 3.72
N ILE A 3 -1.77 -10.64 2.83
CA ILE A 3 -0.56 -10.13 2.17
C ILE A 3 -0.84 -10.04 0.68
N LYS A 4 -0.80 -8.81 0.15
CA LYS A 4 -0.96 -8.54 -1.28
C LYS A 4 0.40 -8.19 -1.88
N ARG A 5 0.83 -8.96 -2.88
CA ARG A 5 2.04 -8.67 -3.66
C ARG A 5 1.68 -7.98 -4.97
N VAL A 6 2.31 -6.83 -5.23
CA VAL A 6 2.15 -6.07 -6.48
C VAL A 6 3.49 -6.02 -7.22
N PRO A 7 3.63 -6.73 -8.35
CA PRO A 7 4.81 -6.64 -9.22
C PRO A 7 5.01 -5.22 -9.78
N ARG A 8 6.26 -4.72 -9.83
CA ARG A 8 6.56 -3.35 -10.28
C ARG A 8 6.13 -3.06 -11.71
N ASP A 9 6.31 -4.03 -12.59
CA ASP A 9 5.92 -3.98 -14.01
C ASP A 9 4.40 -3.87 -14.21
N ARG A 10 3.61 -4.17 -13.18
CA ARG A 10 2.15 -4.00 -13.19
C ARG A 10 1.67 -2.70 -12.56
N ILE A 11 2.56 -1.88 -12.00
CA ILE A 11 2.19 -0.60 -11.39
C ILE A 11 2.01 0.45 -12.48
N ARG A 12 0.75 0.81 -12.75
CA ARG A 12 0.40 1.85 -13.72
C ARG A 12 0.38 3.25 -13.13
N GLN A 13 0.10 3.37 -11.83
CA GLN A 13 -0.05 4.64 -11.15
C GLN A 13 0.88 4.69 -9.93
N TRP A 14 1.66 5.75 -9.87
CA TRP A 14 2.62 6.02 -8.82
C TRP A 14 2.18 7.27 -8.07
N GLY A 15 2.55 7.34 -6.80
CA GLY A 15 2.42 8.54 -5.97
C GLY A 15 3.61 8.67 -5.03
N GLU A 16 3.53 9.65 -4.15
CA GLU A 16 4.55 9.96 -3.16
C GLU A 16 3.93 10.03 -1.77
N LEU A 17 4.58 9.41 -0.80
CA LEU A 17 4.22 9.52 0.62
C LEU A 17 4.82 10.80 1.23
N PRO A 18 4.35 11.25 2.41
CA PRO A 18 4.88 12.46 3.06
C PRO A 18 6.39 12.43 3.36
N ASN A 19 6.98 11.23 3.45
CA ASN A 19 8.42 11.03 3.64
C ASN A 19 9.22 11.05 2.32
N GLY A 20 8.60 11.36 1.18
CA GLY A 20 9.23 11.40 -0.15
C GLY A 20 9.34 10.04 -0.84
N ALA A 21 8.83 8.96 -0.23
CA ALA A 21 8.91 7.63 -0.84
C ALA A 21 7.98 7.53 -2.06
N ARG A 22 8.54 7.18 -3.22
CA ARG A 22 7.78 6.91 -4.45
C ARG A 22 7.24 5.48 -4.45
N VAL A 23 5.93 5.36 -4.30
CA VAL A 23 5.24 4.07 -4.12
C VAL A 23 4.06 3.93 -5.09
N PRO A 24 3.52 2.72 -5.31
CA PRO A 24 2.25 2.58 -6.02
C PRO A 24 1.16 3.47 -5.39
N LEU A 25 0.34 4.10 -6.23
CA LEU A 25 -0.73 5.01 -5.79
C LEU A 25 -1.67 4.32 -4.79
N GLU A 26 -1.88 3.01 -4.92
CA GLU A 26 -2.64 2.19 -3.97
C GLU A 26 -2.15 2.35 -2.52
N ILE A 27 -0.83 2.38 -2.28
CA ILE A 27 -0.25 2.57 -0.94
C ILE A 27 -0.56 3.98 -0.43
N VAL A 28 -0.40 5.01 -1.26
CA VAL A 28 -0.70 6.41 -0.89
C VAL A 28 -2.17 6.58 -0.50
N LEU A 29 -3.07 5.96 -1.26
CA LEU A 29 -4.51 6.05 -1.00
C LEU A 29 -4.90 5.31 0.27
N LEU A 30 -4.36 4.11 0.49
CA LEU A 30 -4.63 3.35 1.71
C LEU A 30 -4.07 4.04 2.95
N ASP A 31 -2.86 4.59 2.90
CA ASP A 31 -2.25 5.35 4.00
C ASP A 31 -3.16 6.50 4.47
N ARG A 32 -3.76 7.24 3.52
CA ARG A 32 -4.69 8.36 3.82
C ARG A 32 -5.99 7.95 4.51
N VAL A 33 -6.44 6.72 4.31
CA VAL A 33 -7.73 6.23 4.85
C VAL A 33 -7.56 5.18 5.95
N SER A 34 -6.32 4.80 6.28
CA SER A 34 -5.98 3.83 7.34
C SER A 34 -6.16 4.40 8.76
N THR A 35 -6.85 5.54 8.90
CA THR A 35 -7.35 6.03 10.19
C THR A 35 -8.77 6.57 10.00
N GLY A 36 -9.72 6.05 10.78
CA GLY A 36 -11.08 6.61 10.87
C GLY A 36 -12.10 6.15 9.81
N CYS A 37 -11.77 5.19 8.95
CA CYS A 37 -12.70 4.65 7.93
C CYS A 37 -13.03 3.17 8.17
N ALA A 38 -14.03 2.88 9.01
CA ALA A 38 -14.37 1.50 9.42
C ALA A 38 -14.79 0.55 8.27
N GLY A 39 -15.16 1.08 7.10
CA GLY A 39 -15.54 0.29 5.92
C GLY A 39 -14.38 -0.02 4.97
N VAL A 40 -13.15 0.43 5.28
CA VAL A 40 -11.98 0.25 4.42
C VAL A 40 -10.96 -0.62 5.12
N ILE A 41 -10.43 -1.61 4.40
CA ILE A 41 -9.39 -2.50 4.90
C ILE A 41 -8.15 -1.68 5.31
N GLN A 42 -7.69 -1.86 6.54
CA GLN A 42 -6.52 -1.13 7.07
C GLN A 42 -5.22 -1.63 6.45
N LEU A 43 -4.36 -0.70 6.01
CA LEU A 43 -2.96 -0.98 5.69
C LEU A 43 -2.15 -0.94 6.97
N LEU A 44 -1.64 -2.10 7.39
CA LEU A 44 -0.87 -2.24 8.62
C LEU A 44 0.61 -1.91 8.39
N GLU A 45 1.14 -2.35 7.26
CA GLU A 45 2.53 -2.12 6.85
C GLU A 45 2.67 -2.31 5.34
N TRP A 46 3.72 -1.74 4.74
CA TRP A 46 4.13 -2.08 3.38
C TRP A 46 5.64 -2.24 3.31
N VAL A 47 6.10 -3.09 2.39
CA VAL A 47 7.52 -3.39 2.20
C VAL A 47 7.88 -3.30 0.72
N GLU A 48 8.93 -2.57 0.41
CA GLU A 48 9.51 -2.52 -0.92
C GLU A 48 10.48 -3.69 -1.12
N LEU A 49 10.28 -4.45 -2.20
CA LEU A 49 11.18 -5.51 -2.66
C LEU A 49 11.83 -5.09 -3.99
N PRO A 50 12.90 -5.76 -4.45
CA PRO A 50 13.56 -5.41 -5.72
C PRO A 50 12.58 -5.30 -6.90
N ASN A 51 11.64 -6.25 -7.03
CA ASN A 51 10.73 -6.34 -8.18
C ASN A 51 9.24 -6.19 -7.83
N SER A 52 8.89 -5.85 -6.59
CA SER A 52 7.49 -5.76 -6.16
C SER A 52 7.32 -4.94 -4.88
N PHE A 53 6.08 -4.62 -4.55
CA PHE A 53 5.68 -4.13 -3.23
C PHE A 53 4.82 -5.19 -2.53
N LEU A 54 5.00 -5.34 -1.22
CA LEU A 54 4.09 -6.10 -0.36
C LEU A 54 3.25 -5.12 0.45
N LEU A 55 1.94 -5.36 0.50
CA LEU A 55 1.01 -4.69 1.39
C LEU A 55 0.55 -5.70 2.43
N VAL A 56 0.75 -5.37 3.70
CA VAL A 56 0.23 -6.11 4.84
C VAL A 56 -1.07 -5.44 5.25
N LEU A 57 -2.17 -6.12 4.99
CA LEU A 57 -3.52 -5.62 5.23
C LEU A 57 -4.12 -6.33 6.45
N GLU A 58 -5.03 -5.68 7.15
CA GLU A 58 -5.87 -6.38 8.11
C GLU A 58 -6.63 -7.52 7.40
N ARG A 59 -7.08 -8.51 8.18
CA ARG A 59 -7.93 -9.58 7.67
C ARG A 59 -8.97 -9.87 8.74
N PRO A 60 -10.25 -9.56 8.49
CA PRO A 60 -11.37 -9.91 9.37
C PRO A 60 -11.45 -11.42 9.62
#